data_AF-A0A1I6Z4P3-F1
#
_entry.id   AF-A0A1I6Z4P3-F1
#
_cell.length_a   1.000
_cell.length_b   1.000
_cell.length_c   1.000
_cell.angle_alpha   90.00
_cell.angle_beta   90.00
_cell.angle_gamma   90.00
#
_symmetry.space_group_name_H-M   'P 1'
#
loop_
_entity.id
_entity.type
_entity.pdbx_description
1 polymer ?
#
loop_
_entity_poly.entity_id
_entity_poly.type
_entity_poly.pdbx_seq_one_letter_code
_entity_poly.pdbx_strand_id
1 'polypeptide(L)'
;MKTVLLMFLLSSVGADGEVGASYVEKDSHEECQEGIVALKEILAEPRFKIHYAGCHESTANISEFEHPGAEDEGEKAERFVYLNALQDGKLLVSQAESLSLCEAQLEGSNSWCAISTQKLLP
;
A
#
# COMPACT_ATOMS: atom_id res chain seq x y z
N MET A 1 13.92 13.19 -9.42
CA MET A 1 12.77 12.50 -8.79
C MET A 1 12.46 13.22 -7.50
N LYS A 2 11.19 13.55 -7.25
CA LYS A 2 10.76 14.19 -6.00
C LYS A 2 10.67 13.10 -4.93
N THR A 3 11.23 13.35 -3.75
CA THR A 3 10.97 12.51 -2.57
C THR A 3 9.69 13.01 -1.91
N VAL A 4 8.79 12.09 -1.59
CA VAL A 4 7.52 12.34 -0.89
C VAL A 4 7.48 11.52 0.40
N LEU A 5 6.65 11.94 1.35
CA LEU A 5 6.32 11.11 2.49
C LEU A 5 5.07 10.29 2.14
N LEU A 6 5.21 8.97 2.10
CA LEU A 6 4.12 8.04 1.84
C LEU A 6 3.65 7.39 3.14
N MET A 7 2.37 7.58 3.43
CA MET A 7 1.64 6.68 4.31
C MET A 7 1.40 5.37 3.57
N PHE A 8 1.87 4.27 4.12
CA PHE A 8 1.84 2.95 3.51
C PHE A 8 1.12 1.95 4.41
N LEU A 9 0.11 1.29 3.85
CA LEU A 9 -0.73 0.31 4.53
C LEU A 9 -0.73 -1.01 3.75
N LEU A 10 -0.50 -2.11 4.47
CA LEU A 10 -0.73 -3.47 4.00
C LEU A 10 -1.87 -4.09 4.79
N SER A 11 -2.90 -4.58 4.10
CA SER A 11 -4.07 -5.20 4.75
C SER A 11 -4.66 -6.32 3.91
N SER A 12 -5.38 -7.25 4.53
CA SER A 12 -6.15 -8.29 3.85
C SER A 12 -7.55 -8.44 4.43
N VAL A 13 -8.49 -8.94 3.63
CA VAL A 13 -9.83 -9.33 4.12
C VAL A 13 -9.74 -10.74 4.70
N GLY A 14 -9.87 -10.88 6.02
CA GLY A 14 -9.69 -12.17 6.69
C GLY A 14 -8.23 -12.68 6.69
N ALA A 15 -8.04 -13.90 7.22
CA ALA A 15 -6.72 -14.49 7.46
C ALA A 15 -6.00 -14.96 6.18
N ASP A 16 -6.76 -15.46 5.21
CA ASP A 16 -6.26 -16.01 3.94
C ASP A 16 -6.51 -15.07 2.75
N GLY A 17 -6.93 -13.82 3.02
CA GLY A 17 -7.17 -12.83 1.98
C GLY A 17 -5.89 -12.38 1.30
N GLU A 18 -5.99 -12.03 0.01
CA GLU A 18 -4.92 -11.36 -0.72
C GLU A 18 -4.47 -10.09 0.03
N VAL A 19 -3.15 -9.89 0.13
CA VAL A 19 -2.59 -8.69 0.75
C VAL A 19 -2.73 -7.53 -0.25
N GLY A 20 -3.51 -6.53 0.14
CA GLY A 20 -3.64 -5.27 -0.55
C GLY A 20 -2.66 -4.21 -0.01
N ALA A 21 -2.18 -3.34 -0.89
CA ALA A 21 -1.40 -2.16 -0.55
C ALA A 21 -2.18 -0.87 -0.87
N SER A 22 -2.10 0.09 0.05
CA SER A 22 -2.62 1.43 -0.15
C SER A 22 -1.57 2.47 0.23
N TYR A 23 -1.53 3.55 -0.54
CA TYR A 23 -0.53 4.60 -0.44
C TYR A 23 -1.22 5.96 -0.41
N VAL A 24 -0.80 6.84 0.49
CA VAL A 24 -1.30 8.21 0.55
C VAL A 24 -0.12 9.15 0.75
N GLU A 25 0.06 10.08 -0.18
CA GLU A 25 1.04 11.16 -0.02
C GLU A 25 0.61 12.10 1.12
N LYS A 26 1.60 12.51 1.91
CA LYS A 26 1.41 13.44 3.04
C LYS A 26 2.45 14.54 2.98
N ASP A 27 2.05 15.72 3.42
CA ASP A 27 2.92 16.90 3.39
C ASP A 27 3.86 16.96 4.61
N SER A 28 3.51 16.28 5.70
CA SER A 28 4.31 16.24 6.92
C SER A 28 4.29 14.89 7.64
N HIS A 29 5.34 14.65 8.45
CA HIS A 29 5.42 13.48 9.33
C HIS A 29 4.28 13.43 10.35
N GLU A 30 3.85 14.59 10.85
CA GLU A 30 2.76 14.70 11.82
C GLU A 30 1.44 14.22 11.21
N GLU A 31 1.02 14.80 10.07
CA GLU A 31 -0.20 14.39 9.37
C GLU A 31 -0.20 12.91 8.97
N CYS A 32 0.98 12.39 8.61
CA CYS A 32 1.11 10.98 8.28
C CYS A 32 0.90 10.08 9.51
N GLN A 33 1.52 10.43 10.65
CA GLN A 33 1.37 9.65 11.88
C GLN A 33 -0.06 9.72 12.42
N GLU A 34 -0.69 10.89 12.40
CA GLU A 34 -2.10 11.05 12.76
C GLU A 34 -3.00 10.19 11.86
N GLY A 35 -2.73 10.19 10.55
CA GLY A 35 -3.41 9.33 9.58
C GLY A 35 -3.28 7.85 9.91
N ILE A 36 -2.08 7.37 10.26
CA ILE A 36 -1.84 5.97 10.67
C ILE A 36 -2.60 5.61 11.94
N VAL A 37 -2.66 6.50 12.94
CA VAL A 37 -3.41 6.28 14.17
C VAL A 37 -4.90 6.14 13.86
N ALA A 38 -5.48 7.09 13.11
CA ALA A 38 -6.89 7.05 12.72
C ALA A 38 -7.23 5.79 11.90
N LEU A 39 -6.36 5.40 10.97
CA LEU A 39 -6.54 4.19 10.16
C LEU A 39 -6.59 2.93 11.01
N LYS A 40 -5.71 2.81 12.00
CA LYS A 40 -5.69 1.67 12.91
C LYS A 40 -6.98 1.56 13.73
N GLU A 41 -7.58 2.68 14.11
CA GLU A 41 -8.86 2.69 14.81
C GLU A 41 -10.02 2.27 13.91
N ILE A 42 -10.09 2.79 12.68
CA ILE A 42 -11.14 2.44 11.70
C ILE A 42 -11.04 0.97 11.28
N LEU A 43 -9.82 0.48 11.04
CA LEU A 43 -9.57 -0.89 10.59
C LEU A 43 -9.42 -1.89 11.74
N ALA A 44 -9.62 -1.48 13.00
CA ALA A 44 -9.70 -2.40 14.14
C ALA A 44 -10.93 -3.30 14.10
N GLU A 45 -11.86 -3.07 13.16
CA GLU A 45 -12.95 -3.99 12.88
C GLU A 45 -12.42 -5.38 12.46
N PRO A 46 -13.02 -6.48 12.95
CA PRO A 46 -12.54 -7.85 12.71
C PRO A 46 -12.60 -8.30 11.24
N ARG A 47 -13.10 -7.44 10.34
CA ARG A 47 -13.20 -7.69 8.90
C ARG A 47 -11.83 -7.64 8.21
N PHE A 48 -10.91 -6.83 8.71
CA PHE A 48 -9.61 -6.61 8.06
C PHE A 48 -8.47 -7.02 8.98
N LYS A 49 -7.43 -7.62 8.39
CA LYS A 49 -6.15 -7.86 9.05
C LYS A 49 -5.14 -6.84 8.54
N ILE A 50 -4.60 -6.02 9.42
CA ILE A 50 -3.50 -5.10 9.10
C ILE A 50 -2.18 -5.87 9.25
N HIS A 51 -1.42 -5.98 8.17
CA HIS A 51 -0.09 -6.60 8.17
C HIS A 51 1.01 -5.57 8.46
N TYR A 52 0.83 -4.35 7.97
CA TYR A 52 1.77 -3.25 8.15
C TYR A 52 1.06 -1.91 8.02
N ALA A 53 1.49 -0.91 8.80
CA ALA A 53 1.08 0.48 8.62
C ALA A 53 2.22 1.40 9.08
N GLY A 54 2.70 2.28 8.21
CA GLY A 54 3.81 3.20 8.52
C GLY A 54 3.94 4.37 7.57
N CYS A 55 4.85 5.28 7.91
CA CYS A 55 5.14 6.49 7.15
C CYS A 55 6.60 6.47 6.73
N HIS A 56 6.88 6.56 5.43
CA HIS A 56 8.23 6.44 4.90
C HIS A 56 8.47 7.43 3.78
N GLU A 57 9.70 7.91 3.69
CA GLU A 57 10.14 8.60 2.49
C GLU A 57 10.12 7.63 1.31
N SER A 58 9.68 8.11 0.15
CA SER A 58 9.70 7.36 -1.09
C SER A 58 9.94 8.26 -2.29
N THR A 59 10.47 7.70 -3.36
CA THR A 59 10.51 8.34 -4.69
C THR A 59 9.42 7.81 -5.61
N ALA A 60 8.56 6.90 -5.12
CA ALA A 60 7.43 6.39 -5.88
C ALA A 60 6.39 7.50 -6.06
N ASN A 61 5.98 7.71 -7.31
CA ASN A 61 4.87 8.58 -7.68
C ASN A 61 3.66 7.68 -7.90
N ILE A 62 2.66 7.70 -7.04
CA ILE A 62 1.53 6.76 -7.05
C ILE A 62 0.24 7.54 -7.25
N SER A 63 -0.67 7.03 -8.10
CA SER A 63 -1.96 7.68 -8.33
C SER A 63 -2.75 7.83 -7.04
N GLU A 64 -3.62 8.84 -7.00
CA GLU A 64 -4.52 9.05 -5.88
C GLU A 64 -5.38 7.81 -5.62
N PHE A 65 -5.75 7.62 -4.35
CA PHE A 65 -6.65 6.56 -3.96
C PHE A 65 -8.08 6.97 -4.30
N GLU A 66 -8.71 6.24 -5.22
CA GLU A 66 -10.12 6.42 -5.54
C GLU A 66 -10.97 5.53 -4.64
N HIS A 67 -11.92 6.13 -3.91
CA HIS A 67 -12.95 5.37 -3.21
C HIS A 67 -14.00 4.93 -4.24
N PRO A 68 -14.11 3.63 -4.58
CA PRO A 68 -15.23 3.20 -5.40
C PRO A 68 -16.53 3.56 -4.67
N GLY A 69 -17.43 4.26 -5.37
CA GLY A 69 -18.72 4.63 -4.81
C GLY A 69 -19.50 3.38 -4.43
N ALA A 70 -20.38 3.47 -3.44
CA ALA A 70 -21.23 2.35 -3.03
C ALA A 70 -22.15 1.83 -4.15
N GLU A 71 -22.30 2.59 -5.25
CA GLU A 71 -23.11 2.27 -6.43
C GLU A 71 -22.27 1.92 -7.67
N ASP A 72 -20.93 1.84 -7.55
CA ASP A 72 -20.08 1.41 -8.66
C ASP A 72 -20.18 -0.11 -8.87
N GLU A 73 -21.28 -0.55 -9.48
CA GLU A 73 -21.39 -1.85 -10.17
C GLU A 73 -20.61 -1.84 -11.51
N GLY A 74 -19.62 -0.95 -11.65
CA GLY A 74 -18.77 -0.81 -12.82
C GLY A 74 -17.74 -1.94 -12.97
N GLU A 75 -16.94 -1.87 -14.04
CA GLU A 75 -15.79 -2.76 -14.23
C GLU A 75 -14.91 -2.73 -12.99
N LYS A 76 -14.51 -3.92 -12.50
CA LYS A 76 -13.59 -4.03 -11.36
C LYS A 76 -12.36 -3.19 -11.65
N ALA A 77 -12.03 -2.27 -10.74
CA ALA A 77 -10.84 -1.43 -10.85
C ALA A 77 -9.61 -2.29 -11.19
N GLU A 78 -8.81 -1.80 -12.13
CA GLU A 78 -7.58 -2.48 -12.55
C GLU A 78 -6.69 -2.74 -11.32
N ARG A 79 -6.08 -3.92 -11.28
CA ARG A 79 -5.25 -4.37 -10.17
C ARG A 79 -3.82 -4.51 -10.62
N PHE A 80 -2.91 -3.89 -9.89
CA PHE A 80 -1.47 -3.93 -10.10
C PHE A 80 -0.79 -4.71 -8.97
N VAL A 81 0.27 -5.44 -9.31
CA VAL A 81 1.09 -6.15 -8.33
C VAL A 81 2.34 -5.32 -8.05
N TYR A 82 2.63 -5.09 -6.78
CA TYR A 82 3.80 -4.34 -6.33
C TYR A 82 4.67 -5.15 -5.38
N LEU A 83 5.98 -5.04 -5.58
CA LEU A 83 6.98 -5.33 -4.57
C LEU A 83 7.22 -4.05 -3.77
N ASN A 84 6.99 -4.15 -2.46
CA ASN A 84 7.21 -3.09 -1.49
C ASN A 84 8.37 -3.49 -0.59
N ALA A 85 9.43 -2.69 -0.52
CA ALA A 85 10.58 -2.98 0.32
C ALA A 85 10.98 -1.76 1.16
N LEU A 86 11.25 -1.98 2.44
CA LEU A 86 11.84 -0.97 3.30
C LEU A 86 13.36 -1.15 3.35
N GLN A 87 14.08 -0.17 2.81
CA GLN A 87 15.55 -0.14 2.78
C GLN A 87 16.02 1.22 3.32
N ASP A 88 16.89 1.19 4.33
CA ASP A 88 17.42 2.40 4.98
C ASP A 88 16.33 3.40 5.44
N GLY A 89 15.19 2.89 5.90
CA GLY A 89 14.05 3.71 6.35
C GLY A 89 13.22 4.35 5.22
N LYS A 90 13.47 3.97 3.97
CA LYS A 90 12.73 4.42 2.79
C LYS A 90 11.88 3.29 2.23
N LEU A 91 10.72 3.65 1.70
CA LEU A 91 9.85 2.74 0.97
C LEU A 91 10.19 2.77 -0.50
N LEU A 92 10.63 1.62 -1.01
CA LEU A 92 10.79 1.35 -2.43
C LEU A 92 9.56 0.59 -2.93
N VAL A 93 8.98 1.05 -4.03
CA VAL A 93 7.83 0.43 -4.68
C VAL A 93 8.19 0.15 -6.14
N SER A 94 8.12 -1.11 -6.54
CA SER A 94 8.32 -1.52 -7.94
C SER A 94 7.18 -2.41 -8.41
N GLN A 95 6.78 -2.25 -9.67
CA GLN A 95 5.73 -3.09 -10.25
C GLN A 95 6.28 -4.47 -10.62
N ALA A 96 5.49 -5.50 -10.36
CA ALA A 96 5.76 -6.87 -10.78
C ALA A 96 4.69 -7.33 -11.80
N GLU A 97 5.05 -8.32 -12.64
CA GLU A 97 4.14 -8.87 -13.65
C GLU A 97 3.03 -9.73 -13.04
N SER A 98 3.31 -10.40 -11.93
CA SER A 98 2.37 -11.27 -11.23
C SER A 98 2.74 -11.44 -9.76
N LEU A 99 1.78 -11.88 -8.94
CA LEU A 99 2.00 -12.10 -7.52
C LEU A 99 3.05 -13.18 -7.27
N SER A 100 3.01 -14.30 -8.00
CA SER A 100 3.97 -15.40 -7.84
C SER A 100 5.40 -14.99 -8.20
N LEU A 101 5.59 -14.18 -9.25
CA LEU A 101 6.91 -13.66 -9.63
C LEU A 101 7.42 -12.62 -8.64
N CYS A 102 6.52 -11.83 -8.04
CA CYS A 102 6.87 -10.92 -6.97
C CYS A 102 7.34 -11.71 -5.74
N GLU A 103 6.58 -12.71 -5.30
CA GLU A 103 6.86 -13.47 -4.07
C GLU A 103 8.20 -14.22 -4.16
N ALA A 104 8.57 -14.66 -5.36
CA ALA A 104 9.88 -15.27 -5.62
C ALA A 104 11.07 -14.31 -5.42
N GLN A 105 10.83 -13.00 -5.38
CA GLN A 105 11.85 -11.95 -5.19
C GLN A 105 11.89 -11.42 -3.75
N LEU A 106 11.08 -11.97 -2.84
CA LEU A 106 11.06 -11.51 -1.46
C LEU A 106 12.39 -11.85 -0.75
N GLU A 107 13.20 -10.83 -0.54
CA GLU A 107 14.42 -10.89 0.25
C GLU A 107 14.20 -10.24 1.63
N GLY A 108 14.55 -10.96 2.69
CA GLY A 108 14.54 -10.44 4.08
C GLY A 108 13.15 -10.27 4.70
N SER A 109 13.09 -9.62 5.87
CA SER A 109 11.87 -9.49 6.69
C SER A 109 11.02 -8.24 6.39
N ASN A 110 11.51 -7.34 5.51
CA ASN A 110 10.93 -6.01 5.31
C ASN A 110 10.53 -5.78 3.84
N SER A 111 10.10 -6.85 3.18
CA SER A 111 9.66 -6.85 1.80
C SER A 111 8.30 -7.55 1.72
N TRP A 112 7.39 -7.02 0.89
CA TRP A 112 6.04 -7.56 0.73
C TRP A 112 5.60 -7.48 -0.71
N CYS A 113 4.91 -8.52 -1.15
CA CYS A 113 4.17 -8.53 -2.40
C CYS A 113 2.71 -8.28 -2.11
N ALA A 114 2.16 -7.28 -2.79
CA ALA A 114 0.80 -6.83 -2.52
C ALA A 114 0.12 -6.34 -3.81
N ILE A 115 -1.20 -6.38 -3.81
CA ILE A 115 -2.03 -5.90 -4.90
C ILE A 115 -2.52 -4.49 -4.56
N SER A 116 -2.56 -3.58 -5.53
CA SER A 116 -3.19 -2.26 -5.37
C SER A 116 -4.02 -1.90 -6.59
N THR A 117 -5.03 -1.06 -6.41
CA THR A 117 -5.74 -0.39 -7.51
C THR A 117 -5.09 0.94 -7.89
N GLN A 118 -4.16 1.43 -7.05
CA GLN A 118 -3.39 2.64 -7.34
C GLN A 118 -2.23 2.31 -8.27
N LYS A 119 -2.00 3.16 -9.26
CA LYS A 119 -1.00 2.96 -10.31
C LYS A 119 0.27 3.73 -10.02
N LEU A 120 1.42 3.09 -10.19
CA LEU A 120 2.72 3.76 -10.23
C LEU A 120 2.82 4.61 -11.51
N LEU A 121 3.01 5.92 -11.33
CA LEU A 121 3.10 6.93 -12.36
C LEU A 121 4.57 7.15 -12.78
N PRO A 122 4.81 7.55 -14.05
CA PRO A 122 6.15 7.84 -14.56
C PRO A 122 6.84 9.04 -13.89
#